data_AF-A0A535VJ98-F1
#
_entry.id   AF-A0A535VJ98-F1
#
_cell.length_a   1.000
_cell.length_b   1.000
_cell.length_c   1.000
_cell.angle_alpha   90.00
_cell.angle_beta   90.00
_cell.angle_gamma   90.00
#
_symmetry.space_group_name_H-M   'P 1'
#
loop_
_entity.id
_entity.type
_entity.pdbx_description
1 polymer ?
#
loop_
_entity_poly.entity_id
_entity_poly.type
_entity_poly.pdbx_seq_one_letter_code
_entity_poly.pdbx_strand_id
1 'polypeptide(L)' 'MWAGLRPKTPDNLPILGNAPSLENVILAVGHGSIGIMLSAITGKSIAELVTTGHVPEIIAPFSVERFEKA' A
#
# COMPACT_ATOMS: atom_id res chain seq x y z
N MET A 1 29.30 -5.88 8.48
CA MET A 1 27.90 -6.33 8.71
C MET A 1 26.98 -5.16 8.39
N TRP A 2 25.80 -5.40 7.81
CA TRP A 2 24.79 -4.35 7.58
C TRP A 2 23.48 -4.71 8.26
N ALA A 3 22.66 -3.69 8.54
CA ALA A 3 21.30 -3.82 9.04
C ALA A 3 20.38 -2.87 8.27
N GLY A 4 19.08 -3.18 8.24
CA GLY A 4 18.06 -2.35 7.61
C GLY A 4 16.71 -2.48 8.30
N LEU A 5 15.97 -1.38 8.38
CA LEU A 5 14.63 -1.35 8.97
C LEU A 5 13.62 -2.01 8.03
N ARG A 6 12.66 -2.74 8.59
CA ARG A 6 11.54 -3.36 7.86
C ARG A 6 10.25 -2.61 8.22
N PRO A 7 9.63 -1.87 7.29
CA PRO A 7 8.41 -1.14 7.58
C PRO A 7 7.25 -2.12 7.74
N LYS A 8 6.68 -2.20 8.95
CA LYS A 8 5.54 -3.07 9.26
C LYS A 8 4.35 -2.26 9.74
N THR A 9 3.17 -2.72 9.38
CA THR A 9 1.87 -2.26 9.86
C THR A 9 1.39 -3.15 11.01
N PRO A 10 0.38 -2.72 11.81
CA PRO A 10 -0.16 -3.52 12.91
C PRO A 10 -0.65 -4.92 12.52
N ASP A 11 -1.19 -5.08 11.30
CA ASP A 11 -1.72 -6.35 10.77
C ASP A 11 -0.71 -7.10 9.87
N ASN A 12 0.51 -6.59 9.70
CA ASN A 12 1.53 -7.09 8.77
C ASN A 12 1.12 -7.10 7.27
N LEU A 13 0.06 -6.38 6.89
CA LEU A 13 -0.35 -6.19 5.50
C LEU A 13 0.06 -4.80 4.99
N PRO A 14 0.38 -4.62 3.70
CA PRO A 14 0.75 -3.30 3.18
C PRO A 14 -0.40 -2.29 3.31
N ILE A 15 -0.07 -1.00 3.20
CA ILE A 15 -1.04 0.07 2.98
C ILE A 15 -0.92 0.50 1.52
N LEU A 16 -1.97 0.26 0.75
CA LEU A 16 -2.07 0.59 -0.67
C LEU A 16 -3.36 1.39 -0.91
N GLY A 17 -3.28 2.45 -1.71
CA GLY A 17 -4.46 3.25 -2.09
C GLY A 17 -4.27 4.74 -1.86
N ASN A 18 -5.35 5.50 -1.90
CA ASN A 18 -5.29 6.95 -1.67
C ASN A 18 -4.95 7.27 -0.22
N ALA A 19 -4.24 8.37 0.00
CA ALA A 19 -4.08 8.92 1.34
C ALA A 19 -5.37 9.66 1.77
N PRO A 20 -5.86 9.44 2.99
CA PRO A 20 -6.99 10.19 3.53
C PRO A 20 -6.70 11.68 3.51
N SER A 21 -7.69 12.48 3.13
CA SER A 21 -7.63 13.95 3.12
C SER A 21 -6.58 14.59 2.20
N LEU A 22 -5.89 13.82 1.35
CA LEU A 22 -4.88 14.31 0.40
C LEU A 22 -5.21 13.82 -1.01
N GLU A 23 -5.79 14.69 -1.83
CA GLU A 23 -6.35 14.33 -3.16
C GLU A 23 -5.31 13.83 -4.18
N ASN A 24 -4.03 14.15 -3.99
CA ASN A 24 -2.95 13.88 -4.94
C ASN A 24 -1.84 13.00 -4.34
N VAL A 25 -2.13 12.27 -3.26
CA VAL A 25 -1.16 11.40 -2.59
C VAL A 25 -1.67 9.96 -2.56
N ILE A 26 -0.80 9.04 -2.98
CA ILE A 26 -1.05 7.60 -2.95
C ILE A 26 -0.04 6.93 -2.02
N LEU A 27 -0.52 5.98 -1.23
CA LEU A 27 0.25 5.18 -0.31
C LEU A 27 0.61 3.84 -0.96
N ALA A 28 1.88 3.46 -0.84
CA ALA A 28 2.40 2.15 -1.21
C ALA A 28 3.52 1.75 -0.24
N VAL A 29 3.13 1.47 1.02
CA VAL A 29 4.06 1.33 2.15
C VAL A 29 3.75 0.08 2.99
N GLY A 30 4.66 -0.28 3.90
CA GLY A 30 4.36 -1.26 4.95
C GLY A 30 4.47 -2.74 4.55
N HIS A 31 5.10 -3.07 3.42
CA HIS A 31 5.24 -4.46 2.93
C HIS A 31 6.13 -5.39 3.80
N GLY A 32 6.70 -4.89 4.89
CA GLY A 32 7.50 -5.67 5.82
C GLY A 32 8.64 -6.43 5.12
N SER A 33 8.64 -7.75 5.28
CA SER A 33 9.70 -8.61 4.76
C SER A 33 9.48 -9.12 3.34
N ILE A 34 8.30 -8.85 2.76
CA ILE A 34 7.88 -9.38 1.47
C ILE A 34 7.79 -8.29 0.39
N GLY A 35 8.35 -7.10 0.65
CA GLY A 35 8.31 -5.96 -0.29
C GLY A 35 8.88 -6.26 -1.67
N ILE A 36 10.01 -6.97 -1.76
CA ILE A 36 10.60 -7.35 -3.06
C ILE A 36 9.64 -8.28 -3.84
N MET A 37 9.09 -9.28 -3.16
CA MET A 37 8.15 -10.25 -3.76
C MET A 37 6.88 -9.56 -4.27
N LEU A 38 6.34 -8.61 -3.53
CA LEU A 38 5.10 -7.90 -3.87
C LEU A 38 5.31 -6.67 -4.77
N SER A 39 6.56 -6.30 -5.09
CA SER A 39 6.88 -5.06 -5.80
C SER A 39 6.20 -4.96 -7.17
N ALA A 40 6.22 -6.04 -7.96
CA ALA A 40 5.66 -6.05 -9.31
C ALA A 40 4.14 -5.84 -9.31
N ILE A 41 3.41 -6.58 -8.47
CA ILE A 41 1.95 -6.45 -8.39
C ILE A 41 1.55 -5.11 -7.77
N THR A 42 2.29 -4.63 -6.76
CA THR A 42 2.07 -3.30 -6.18
C THR A 42 2.26 -2.21 -7.23
N GLY A 43 3.36 -2.23 -7.97
CA GLY A 43 3.63 -1.24 -9.01
C GLY A 43 2.55 -1.21 -10.10
N LYS A 44 2.10 -2.38 -10.55
CA LYS A 44 1.02 -2.50 -11.54
C LYS A 44 -0.29 -1.88 -11.01
N SER A 45 -0.73 -2.26 -9.82
CA SER A 45 -1.99 -1.78 -9.25
C SER A 45 -1.96 -0.28 -8.93
N ILE A 46 -0.82 0.22 -8.44
CA ILE A 46 -0.65 1.65 -8.19
C ILE A 46 -0.62 2.45 -9.49
N ALA A 47 0.02 1.95 -10.55
CA ALA A 47 0.00 2.61 -11.85
C ALA A 47 -1.42 2.71 -12.43
N GLU A 48 -2.23 1.66 -12.28
CA GLU A 48 -3.65 1.68 -12.67
C GLU A 48 -4.44 2.75 -11.89
N LEU A 49 -4.27 2.79 -10.56
CA LEU A 49 -4.88 3.82 -9.71
C LEU A 49 -4.46 5.24 -10.14
N VAL A 50 -3.17 5.49 -10.35
CA VAL A 50 -2.65 6.80 -10.76
C VAL A 50 -3.22 7.25 -12.11
N THR A 51 -3.32 6.34 -13.08
CA THR A 51 -3.66 6.67 -14.47
C THR A 51 -5.16 6.76 -14.73
N THR A 52 -5.97 6.04 -13.94
CA THR A 52 -7.42 5.93 -14.17
C THR A 52 -8.27 6.49 -13.04
N GLY A 53 -7.68 6.68 -11.84
CA GLY A 53 -8.43 6.98 -10.62
C GLY A 53 -9.21 5.78 -10.06
N HIS A 54 -9.21 4.63 -10.72
CA HIS A 54 -9.88 3.43 -10.27
C HIS A 54 -9.01 2.66 -9.28
N VAL A 55 -9.58 2.26 -8.13
CA VAL A 55 -8.90 1.39 -7.16
C VAL A 55 -9.09 -0.08 -7.57
N PRO A 56 -8.03 -0.81 -7.96
CA PRO A 56 -8.16 -2.22 -8.32
C PRO A 56 -8.65 -3.07 -7.14
N GLU A 57 -9.56 -4.01 -7.40
CA GLU A 57 -10.14 -4.88 -6.35
C GLU A 57 -9.07 -5.63 -5.54
N ILE A 58 -7.97 -6.03 -6.18
CA ILE A 58 -6.87 -6.75 -5.53
C ILE A 58 -6.17 -5.90 -4.45
N ILE A 59 -6.22 -4.57 -4.53
CA ILE A 59 -5.63 -3.68 -3.52
C ILE A 59 -6.63 -3.01 -2.59
N ALA A 60 -7.94 -3.06 -2.89
CA ALA A 60 -8.98 -2.43 -2.09
C ALA A 60 -8.97 -2.82 -0.59
N PRO A 61 -8.68 -4.08 -0.20
CA PRO A 61 -8.59 -4.46 1.22
C PRO A 61 -7.43 -3.81 1.98
N PHE A 62 -6.45 -3.24 1.27
CA PHE A 62 -5.21 -2.68 1.85
C PHE A 62 -5.27 -1.17 2.04
N SER A 63 -6.44 -0.55 1.93
CA SER A 63 -6.65 0.87 2.27
C SER A 63 -6.20 1.16 3.71
N VAL A 64 -5.75 2.39 4.00
CA VAL A 64 -5.34 2.77 5.37
C VAL A 64 -6.55 2.87 6.30
N GLU A 65 -7.71 3.19 5.73
CA GLU A 65 -9.03 3.27 6.35
C GLU A 65 -9.46 1.92 6.96
N ARG A 66 -8.79 0.81 6.63
CA ARG A 66 -9.04 -0.47 7.33
C ARG A 66 -8.69 -0.42 8.82
N PHE A 67 -7.82 0.50 9.21
CA PHE A 67 -7.49 0.77 10.61
C PHE A 67 -8.44 1.78 11.26
N GLU A 68 -9.36 2.36 10.48
CA GLU A 68 -10.44 3.22 10.96
C GLU A 68 -11.65 2.35 11.34
N LYS A 69 -11.55 1.60 12.44
CA LYS A 69 -12.71 1.10 13.21
C LYS A 69 -12.35 1.11 14.71
N ALA A 70 -13.12 1.72 15.61
CA ALA A 70 -14.51 2.19 15.54
C ALA A 70 -14.65 3.70 15.81
#